data_AF-A0AAN7AI11-F1
#
_entry.id   AF-A0AAN7AI11-F1
#
_cell.length_a   1.000
_cell.length_b   1.000
_cell.length_c   1.000
_cell.angle_alpha   90.00
_cell.angle_beta   90.00
_cell.angle_gamma   90.00
#
_symmetry.space_group_name_H-M   'P 1'
#
loop_
_entity.id
_entity.type
_entity.pdbx_description
1 polymer ?
#
loop_
_entity_poly.entity_id
_entity_poly.type
_entity_poly.pdbx_seq_one_letter_code
_entity_poly.pdbx_strand_id
1 'polypeptide(L)'
;MPLVSSDNDFPKSLNTANKQVKMAKKLVAEHLGSPSKRIDRAQPQGMFSRTFLVTLADDPKSALGALVPRIQHYENKALEEEGAWVYCMERLLGKTWLQGITSKGDQGRVTVSKSVGRVFAKGYLEGNSTSALPLIRARLEAMIASPLQDIQPFKPQIQTHLDNLDKFAQLPLWVSHYDLNEVNVLIDDNCEVTGLIDWELSTPLPFGVSFGRVHTIAGEYSGGEFCMHDRFEEAERGFWDELLKGIPDAKVRRSLHDNMGTLLDCFVQEDPQNEVGCSKVTVRALPKFLTYRIPFARGDEPRYRI
;
A
#
# COMPACT_ATOMS: atom_id res chain seq x y z
N MET A 1 18.57 -0.51 -2.64
CA MET A 1 19.09 -1.67 -1.88
C MET A 1 19.42 -2.77 -2.89
N PRO A 2 20.48 -3.57 -2.68
CA PRO A 2 20.82 -4.64 -3.62
C PRO A 2 19.73 -5.72 -3.63
N LEU A 3 19.42 -6.24 -4.81
CA LEU A 3 18.47 -7.33 -5.00
C LEU A 3 19.04 -8.65 -4.46
N VAL A 4 18.21 -9.42 -3.77
CA VAL A 4 18.52 -10.69 -3.10
C VAL A 4 17.79 -11.84 -3.79
N SER A 5 18.38 -12.28 -4.90
CA SER A 5 17.92 -13.41 -5.71
C SER A 5 18.20 -14.78 -5.05
N SER A 6 19.26 -14.88 -4.25
CA SER A 6 19.71 -16.12 -3.64
C SER A 6 20.24 -15.88 -2.21
N ASP A 7 20.39 -16.94 -1.42
CA ASP A 7 21.02 -16.80 -0.10
C ASP A 7 22.51 -16.39 -0.21
N ASN A 8 23.16 -16.63 -1.34
CA ASN A 8 24.56 -16.22 -1.56
C ASN A 8 24.73 -14.70 -1.69
N ASP A 9 23.65 -13.97 -1.90
CA ASP A 9 23.66 -12.50 -2.01
C ASP A 9 23.76 -11.85 -0.62
N PHE A 10 23.59 -12.63 0.45
CA PHE A 10 23.83 -12.17 1.82
C PHE A 10 25.32 -12.25 2.21
N PRO A 11 25.72 -11.47 3.22
CA PRO A 11 27.05 -11.58 3.79
C PRO A 11 27.38 -12.99 4.29
N LYS A 12 28.67 -13.30 4.44
CA LYS A 12 29.14 -14.64 4.82
C LYS A 12 28.53 -15.13 6.12
N SER A 13 28.18 -14.23 7.03
CA SER A 13 27.49 -14.54 8.29
C SER A 13 26.04 -15.02 8.10
N LEU A 14 25.42 -14.75 6.95
CA LEU A 14 24.00 -15.01 6.64
C LEU A 14 23.78 -15.77 5.31
N ASN A 15 24.84 -16.15 4.60
CA ASN A 15 24.73 -16.68 3.23
C ASN A 15 24.16 -18.11 3.07
N THR A 16 23.57 -18.67 4.13
CA THR A 16 22.89 -19.97 4.09
C THR A 16 21.69 -19.94 5.03
N ALA A 17 20.64 -20.70 4.71
CA ALA A 17 19.46 -20.83 5.57
C ALA A 17 19.80 -21.21 7.03
N ASN A 18 20.76 -22.12 7.24
CA ASN A 18 21.17 -22.53 8.59
C ASN A 18 21.80 -21.38 9.39
N LYS A 19 22.63 -20.57 8.73
CA LYS A 19 23.24 -19.39 9.35
C LYS A 19 22.19 -18.33 9.70
N GLN A 20 21.24 -18.08 8.79
CA GLN A 20 20.13 -17.16 9.01
C GLN A 20 19.26 -17.61 10.20
N VAL A 21 18.90 -18.90 10.27
CA VAL A 21 18.15 -19.45 11.42
C VAL A 21 18.94 -19.32 12.72
N LYS A 22 20.24 -19.63 12.71
CA LYS A 22 21.09 -19.48 13.90
C LYS A 22 21.15 -18.02 14.37
N MET A 23 21.26 -17.07 13.44
CA MET A 23 21.24 -15.65 13.75
C MET A 23 19.87 -15.24 14.31
N ALA A 24 18.76 -15.65 13.68
CA ALA A 24 17.42 -15.36 14.17
C ALA A 24 17.21 -15.87 15.61
N LYS A 25 17.64 -17.10 15.92
CA LYS A 25 17.59 -17.64 17.30
C LYS A 25 18.37 -16.77 18.29
N LYS A 26 19.58 -16.36 17.89
CA LYS A 26 20.45 -15.51 18.71
C LYS A 26 19.77 -14.17 19.01
N LEU A 27 19.30 -13.48 17.97
CA LEU A 27 18.65 -12.17 18.10
C LEU A 27 17.37 -12.23 18.94
N VAL A 28 16.55 -13.27 18.76
CA VAL A 28 15.34 -13.49 19.55
C VAL A 28 15.67 -13.66 21.04
N ALA A 29 16.66 -14.50 21.35
CA ALA A 29 17.08 -14.71 22.74
C ALA A 29 17.65 -13.44 23.37
N GLU A 30 18.48 -12.70 22.63
CA GLU A 30 19.14 -11.47 23.11
C GLU A 30 18.15 -10.33 23.32
N HIS A 31 17.17 -10.16 22.45
CA HIS A 31 16.31 -8.96 22.45
C HIS A 31 14.92 -9.16 23.02
N LEU A 32 14.37 -10.37 22.93
CA LEU A 32 13.04 -10.67 23.48
C LEU A 32 13.13 -11.38 24.84
N GLY A 33 14.34 -11.73 25.30
CA GLY A 33 14.56 -12.42 26.57
C GLY A 33 13.91 -13.80 26.65
N SER A 34 13.41 -14.33 25.54
CA SER A 34 12.68 -15.60 25.44
C SER A 34 13.38 -16.51 24.42
N PRO A 35 13.51 -17.81 24.69
CA PRO A 35 13.95 -18.75 23.67
C PRO A 35 12.89 -18.90 22.57
N SER A 36 13.34 -19.14 21.33
CA SER A 36 12.44 -19.49 20.23
C SER A 36 12.06 -20.97 20.34
N LYS A 37 10.76 -21.29 20.31
CA LYS A 37 10.24 -22.66 20.20
C LYS A 37 10.34 -23.19 18.78
N ARG A 38 10.01 -22.34 17.81
CA ARG A 38 9.99 -22.69 16.39
C ARG A 38 10.40 -21.49 15.55
N ILE A 39 11.15 -21.73 14.49
CA ILE A 39 11.49 -20.72 13.48
C ILE A 39 11.16 -21.33 12.13
N ASP A 40 10.23 -20.71 11.41
CA ASP A 40 9.87 -21.07 10.05
C ASP A 40 10.36 -19.99 9.09
N ARG A 41 10.81 -20.40 7.91
CA ARG A 41 11.12 -19.47 6.83
C ARG A 41 9.82 -19.09 6.14
N ALA A 42 9.54 -17.79 6.03
CA ALA A 42 8.41 -17.34 5.23
C ALA A 42 8.70 -17.58 3.73
N GLN A 43 7.65 -17.72 2.92
CA GLN A 43 7.86 -17.72 1.48
C GLN A 43 8.46 -16.36 1.07
N PRO A 44 9.47 -16.34 0.18
CA PRO A 44 9.99 -15.08 -0.35
C PRO A 44 8.86 -14.32 -1.06
N GLN A 45 8.53 -13.14 -0.54
CA GLN A 45 7.52 -12.24 -1.13
C GLN A 45 8.13 -10.92 -1.62
N GLY A 46 9.43 -10.68 -1.38
CA GLY A 46 10.12 -9.46 -1.78
C GLY A 46 11.53 -9.72 -2.30
N MET A 47 12.11 -8.69 -2.90
CA MET A 47 13.41 -8.77 -3.59
C MET A 47 14.60 -8.34 -2.73
N PHE A 48 14.38 -7.84 -1.52
CA PHE A 48 15.45 -7.19 -0.73
C PHE A 48 15.74 -7.84 0.63
N SER A 49 14.99 -8.88 1.00
CA SER A 49 15.07 -9.43 2.36
C SER A 49 14.79 -10.94 2.42
N ARG A 50 14.98 -11.50 3.62
CA ARG A 50 14.49 -12.82 4.01
C ARG A 50 13.73 -12.69 5.31
N THR A 51 12.53 -13.23 5.33
CA THR A 51 11.62 -13.14 6.48
C THR A 51 11.52 -14.48 7.19
N PHE A 52 11.60 -14.44 8.51
CA PHE A 52 11.44 -15.60 9.39
C PHE A 52 10.28 -15.38 10.35
N LEU A 53 9.43 -16.40 10.48
CA LEU A 53 8.36 -16.45 11.47
C LEU A 53 8.89 -17.14 12.72
N VAL A 54 8.97 -16.40 13.82
CA VAL A 54 9.45 -16.91 15.10
C VAL A 54 8.27 -17.15 16.02
N THR A 55 8.16 -18.37 16.55
CA THR A 55 7.27 -18.70 17.66
C THR A 55 8.10 -18.74 18.94
N LEU A 56 7.76 -17.91 19.92
CA LEU A 56 8.41 -17.89 21.23
C LEU A 56 7.97 -19.09 22.09
N ALA A 57 8.82 -19.51 23.03
CA ALA A 57 8.49 -20.60 23.96
C ALA A 57 7.47 -20.18 25.01
N ASP A 58 7.53 -18.91 25.43
CA ASP A 58 6.57 -18.29 26.33
C ASP A 58 5.45 -17.66 25.50
N ASP A 59 4.19 -17.82 25.94
CA ASP A 59 3.01 -17.25 25.29
C ASP A 59 2.92 -15.77 25.67
N PRO A 60 3.23 -14.81 24.77
CA PRO A 60 3.10 -13.39 25.09
C PRO A 60 1.62 -13.02 25.00
N LYS A 61 0.84 -13.42 26.01
CA LYS A 61 -0.62 -13.26 26.08
C LYS A 61 -1.15 -11.83 26.05
N SER A 62 -0.32 -10.79 25.95
CA SER A 62 -0.77 -9.43 26.28
C SER A 62 -0.35 -8.27 25.38
N ALA A 63 0.63 -8.37 24.50
CA ALA A 63 1.34 -7.13 24.18
C ALA A 63 0.89 -6.36 22.92
N LEU A 64 0.11 -6.96 22.02
CA LEU A 64 0.37 -6.66 20.62
C LEU A 64 -0.87 -6.77 19.73
N GLY A 65 -1.46 -5.60 19.44
CA GLY A 65 -2.53 -5.42 18.46
C GLY A 65 -2.48 -4.03 17.80
N ALA A 66 -3.42 -3.86 16.86
CA ALA A 66 -3.81 -2.67 16.10
C ALA A 66 -3.17 -2.47 14.71
N LEU A 67 -3.71 -3.14 13.68
CA LEU A 67 -3.67 -2.85 12.22
C LEU A 67 -2.31 -2.65 11.50
N VAL A 68 -1.24 -2.29 12.18
CA VAL A 68 0.11 -2.06 11.66
C VAL A 68 1.07 -2.71 12.64
N PRO A 69 2.09 -3.47 12.18
CA PRO A 69 2.98 -4.15 13.11
C PRO A 69 3.88 -3.13 13.82
N ARG A 70 4.11 -3.25 15.15
CA ARG A 70 5.29 -2.58 15.72
C ARG A 70 6.53 -3.20 15.14
N ILE A 71 7.43 -2.34 14.71
CA ILE A 71 8.74 -2.69 14.19
C ILE A 71 9.77 -2.24 15.21
N GLN A 72 10.68 -3.13 15.54
CA GLN A 72 11.85 -2.86 16.36
C GLN A 72 13.10 -3.16 15.52
N HIS A 73 13.91 -2.13 15.27
CA HIS A 73 15.25 -2.32 14.72
C HIS A 73 16.15 -2.96 15.77
N TYR A 74 16.95 -3.93 15.34
CA TYR A 74 17.95 -4.57 16.19
C TYR A 74 19.34 -4.17 15.75
N GLU A 75 19.94 -3.27 16.53
CA GLU A 75 21.30 -2.83 16.31
C GLU A 75 22.26 -4.02 16.45
N ASN A 76 22.96 -4.33 15.37
CA ASN A 76 23.96 -5.38 15.35
C ASN A 76 25.13 -4.92 14.49
N LYS A 77 26.10 -4.26 15.14
CA LYS A 77 27.27 -3.66 14.47
C LYS A 77 27.99 -4.63 13.53
N ALA A 78 28.13 -5.90 13.92
CA ALA A 78 28.79 -6.89 13.08
C ALA A 78 28.02 -7.17 11.78
N LEU A 79 26.69 -7.24 11.84
CA LEU A 79 25.86 -7.37 10.64
C LEU A 79 25.84 -6.08 9.82
N GLU A 80 25.76 -4.93 10.49
CA GLU A 80 25.75 -3.61 9.83
C GLU A 80 27.07 -3.34 9.09
N GLU A 81 28.21 -3.69 9.68
CA GLU A 81 29.54 -3.64 9.03
C GLU A 81 29.63 -4.58 7.82
N GLU A 82 28.84 -5.66 7.83
CA GLU A 82 28.68 -6.57 6.70
C GLU A 82 27.60 -6.10 5.69
N GLY A 83 26.95 -4.96 5.93
CA GLY A 83 25.90 -4.41 5.06
C GLY A 83 24.55 -5.13 5.19
N ALA A 84 24.27 -5.72 6.35
CA ALA A 84 22.99 -6.35 6.67
C ALA A 84 22.34 -5.70 7.90
N TRP A 85 21.04 -5.47 7.81
CA TRP A 85 20.23 -4.92 8.90
C TRP A 85 19.18 -5.93 9.32
N VAL A 86 18.81 -5.92 10.60
CA VAL A 86 17.77 -6.80 11.12
C VAL A 86 16.74 -5.97 11.88
N TYR A 87 15.49 -6.26 11.62
CA TYR A 87 14.38 -5.78 12.41
C TYR A 87 13.48 -6.96 12.78
N CYS A 88 12.75 -6.83 13.88
CA CYS A 88 11.65 -7.69 14.22
C CYS A 88 10.36 -6.90 14.15
N MET A 89 9.30 -7.59 13.76
CA MET A 89 7.98 -7.01 13.76
C MET A 89 6.97 -7.99 14.32
N GLU A 90 5.92 -7.45 14.93
CA GLU A 90 4.79 -8.26 15.38
C GLU A 90 4.17 -9.01 14.20
N ARG A 91 3.83 -10.28 14.40
CA ARG A 91 3.04 -11.00 13.41
C ARG A 91 1.59 -10.53 13.50
N LEU A 92 1.15 -9.80 12.48
CA LEU A 92 -0.27 -9.51 12.30
C LEU A 92 -1.06 -10.79 12.01
N LEU A 93 -2.24 -10.90 12.62
CA LEU A 93 -3.15 -12.02 12.42
C LEU A 93 -3.96 -11.83 11.11
N GLY A 94 -4.50 -12.93 10.60
CA GLY A 94 -5.31 -12.95 9.37
C GLY A 94 -4.61 -13.65 8.20
N LYS A 95 -5.32 -13.68 7.07
CA LYS A 95 -4.81 -14.13 5.77
C LYS A 95 -4.72 -12.91 4.85
N THR A 96 -3.88 -12.96 3.82
CA THR A 96 -3.97 -11.92 2.79
C THR A 96 -5.37 -11.93 2.18
N TRP A 97 -5.88 -10.77 1.76
CA TRP A 97 -7.16 -10.66 1.08
C TRP A 97 -7.22 -11.68 -0.05
N LEU A 98 -6.20 -11.73 -0.92
CA LEU A 98 -6.11 -12.65 -2.04
C LEU A 98 -6.43 -14.10 -1.64
N GLN A 99 -5.97 -14.55 -0.47
CA GLN A 99 -6.22 -15.90 0.04
C GLN A 99 -7.57 -16.04 0.76
N GLY A 100 -8.00 -15.01 1.48
CA GLY A 100 -9.20 -15.05 2.32
C GLY A 100 -10.52 -14.87 1.55
N ILE A 101 -10.49 -14.17 0.41
CA ILE A 101 -11.71 -13.74 -0.29
C ILE A 101 -12.30 -14.79 -1.24
N THR A 102 -11.50 -15.75 -1.72
CA THR A 102 -11.89 -16.71 -2.77
C THR A 102 -13.18 -17.48 -2.45
N SER A 103 -13.45 -17.74 -1.17
CA SER A 103 -14.67 -18.44 -0.71
C SER A 103 -15.83 -17.52 -0.31
N LYS A 104 -15.64 -16.20 -0.36
CA LYS A 104 -16.55 -15.19 0.18
C LYS A 104 -17.27 -14.38 -0.89
N GLY A 105 -16.78 -14.44 -2.13
CA GLY A 105 -17.35 -13.78 -3.31
C GLY A 105 -17.49 -12.26 -3.13
N ASP A 106 -18.42 -11.69 -3.88
CA ASP A 106 -18.68 -10.24 -3.93
C ASP A 106 -19.06 -9.64 -2.58
N GLN A 107 -19.80 -10.38 -1.74
CA GLN A 107 -20.15 -9.89 -0.40
C GLN A 107 -18.91 -9.72 0.47
N GLY A 108 -17.95 -10.65 0.39
CA GLY A 108 -16.67 -10.50 1.06
C GLY A 108 -15.95 -9.23 0.62
N ARG A 109 -15.91 -8.96 -0.69
CA ARG A 109 -15.27 -7.75 -1.25
C ARG A 109 -15.89 -6.48 -0.69
N VAL A 110 -17.22 -6.40 -0.63
CA VAL A 110 -17.94 -5.27 0.00
C VAL A 110 -17.50 -5.08 1.45
N THR A 111 -17.39 -6.17 2.22
CA THR A 111 -16.97 -6.11 3.63
C THR A 111 -15.53 -5.63 3.76
N VAL A 112 -14.60 -6.17 2.96
CA VAL A 112 -13.20 -5.72 2.95
C VAL A 112 -13.11 -4.23 2.57
N SER A 113 -13.79 -3.80 1.51
CA SER A 113 -13.77 -2.39 1.08
C SER A 113 -14.28 -1.44 2.17
N LYS A 114 -15.38 -1.79 2.86
CA LYS A 114 -15.86 -1.03 4.03
C LYS A 114 -14.82 -1.00 5.15
N SER A 115 -14.21 -2.15 5.46
CA SER A 115 -13.22 -2.24 6.51
C SER A 115 -11.95 -1.45 6.19
N VAL A 116 -11.46 -1.48 4.94
CA VAL A 116 -10.34 -0.65 4.48
C VAL A 116 -10.70 0.83 4.62
N GLY A 117 -11.92 1.23 4.23
CA GLY A 117 -12.44 2.58 4.45
C GLY A 117 -12.39 3.01 5.91
N ARG A 118 -12.81 2.15 6.85
CA ARG A 118 -12.73 2.41 8.30
C ARG A 118 -11.29 2.53 8.81
N VAL A 119 -10.34 1.77 8.25
CA VAL A 119 -8.93 1.91 8.61
C VAL A 119 -8.43 3.30 8.18
N PHE A 120 -8.63 3.66 6.91
CA PHE A 120 -8.16 4.94 6.39
C PHE A 120 -8.95 6.15 6.91
N ALA A 121 -10.15 5.97 7.45
CA ALA A 121 -10.90 7.01 8.16
C ALA A 121 -10.10 7.62 9.34
N LYS A 122 -9.15 6.87 9.89
CA LYS A 122 -8.27 7.31 10.99
C LYS A 122 -6.98 7.97 10.50
N GLY A 123 -6.82 8.12 9.18
CA GLY A 123 -5.57 8.53 8.53
C GLY A 123 -5.32 10.03 8.45
N TYR A 124 -6.14 10.88 9.08
CA TYR A 124 -5.87 12.32 9.13
C TYR A 124 -4.58 12.59 9.90
N LEU A 125 -3.69 13.39 9.32
CA LEU A 125 -2.42 13.79 9.94
C LEU A 125 -2.39 15.29 10.21
N GLU A 126 -2.61 16.09 9.16
CA GLU A 126 -2.49 17.55 9.20
C GLU A 126 -3.57 18.23 8.36
N GLY A 127 -3.86 19.51 8.66
CA GLY A 127 -4.92 20.26 7.98
C GLY A 127 -4.58 20.77 6.59
N ASN A 128 -3.32 20.64 6.16
CA ASN A 128 -2.82 21.04 4.85
C ASN A 128 -1.74 20.05 4.39
N SER A 129 -1.44 20.00 3.09
CA SER A 129 -0.50 19.04 2.48
C SER A 129 0.70 19.68 1.83
N THR A 130 1.09 20.87 2.30
CA THR A 130 2.23 21.62 1.73
C THR A 130 3.51 20.78 1.71
N SER A 131 3.73 19.96 2.76
CA SER A 131 4.90 19.08 2.88
C SER A 131 4.97 17.97 1.82
N ALA A 132 3.84 17.54 1.25
CA ALA A 132 3.79 16.51 0.23
C ALA A 132 3.99 17.04 -1.20
N LEU A 133 3.83 18.34 -1.42
CA LEU A 133 3.88 18.92 -2.76
C LEU A 133 5.24 18.76 -3.47
N PRO A 134 6.41 18.90 -2.81
CA PRO A 134 7.69 18.67 -3.47
C PRO A 134 7.82 17.27 -4.08
N LEU A 135 7.34 16.25 -3.37
CA LEU A 135 7.32 14.88 -3.86
C LEU A 135 6.40 14.73 -5.07
N ILE A 136 5.16 15.25 -4.98
CA ILE A 136 4.20 15.17 -6.10
C ILE A 136 4.71 15.92 -7.32
N ARG A 137 5.30 17.12 -7.12
CA ARG A 137 5.92 17.91 -8.17
C ARG A 137 7.00 17.10 -8.90
N ALA A 138 7.94 16.54 -8.16
CA ALA A 138 9.02 15.74 -8.73
C ALA A 138 8.49 14.56 -9.54
N ARG A 139 7.43 13.88 -9.07
CA ARG A 139 6.80 12.77 -9.80
C ARG A 139 6.13 13.24 -11.09
N LEU A 140 5.35 14.32 -11.05
CA LEU A 140 4.70 14.87 -12.24
C LEU A 140 5.72 15.37 -13.28
N GLU A 141 6.80 16.03 -12.83
CA GLU A 141 7.89 16.47 -13.70
C GLU A 141 8.62 15.28 -14.34
N ALA A 142 8.89 14.21 -13.58
CA ALA A 142 9.47 12.98 -14.12
C ALA A 142 8.56 12.35 -15.19
N MET A 143 7.25 12.32 -14.94
CA MET A 143 6.25 11.85 -15.90
C MET A 143 6.24 12.68 -17.20
N ILE A 144 6.34 14.00 -17.10
CA ILE A 144 6.43 14.90 -18.27
C ILE A 144 7.75 14.68 -19.03
N ALA A 145 8.86 14.53 -18.32
CA ALA A 145 10.17 14.30 -18.90
C ALA A 145 10.33 12.90 -19.51
N SER A 146 9.51 11.93 -19.07
CA SER A 146 9.64 10.54 -19.48
C SER A 146 9.51 10.36 -21.01
N PRO A 147 10.41 9.56 -21.62
CA PRO A 147 10.35 9.19 -23.03
C PRO A 147 9.33 8.06 -23.30
N LEU A 148 8.72 7.49 -22.26
CA LEU A 148 7.77 6.39 -22.37
C LEU A 148 6.64 6.74 -23.35
N GLN A 149 6.35 5.86 -24.31
CA GLN A 149 5.32 6.15 -25.32
C GLN A 149 3.91 6.12 -24.71
N ASP A 150 3.68 5.20 -23.76
CA ASP A 150 2.38 4.99 -23.12
C ASP A 150 1.91 6.20 -22.28
N ILE A 151 2.82 7.08 -21.85
CA ILE A 151 2.48 8.29 -21.08
C ILE A 151 2.10 9.49 -21.95
N GLN A 152 2.49 9.48 -23.24
CA GLN A 152 2.33 10.64 -24.14
C GLN A 152 0.88 11.15 -24.21
N PRO A 153 -0.16 10.29 -24.33
CA PRO A 153 -1.54 10.76 -24.40
C PRO A 153 -2.00 11.51 -23.14
N PHE A 154 -1.33 11.28 -22.00
CA PHE A 154 -1.71 11.83 -20.70
C PHE A 154 -0.91 13.06 -20.30
N LYS A 155 0.19 13.40 -21.01
CA LYS A 155 1.03 14.57 -20.70
C LYS A 155 0.27 15.89 -20.56
N PRO A 156 -0.74 16.22 -21.39
CA PRO A 156 -1.52 17.45 -21.20
C PRO A 156 -2.26 17.49 -19.85
N GLN A 157 -2.80 16.35 -19.41
CA GLN A 157 -3.48 16.27 -18.12
C GLN A 157 -2.46 16.32 -16.96
N ILE A 158 -1.33 15.64 -17.10
CA ILE A 158 -0.23 15.69 -16.11
C ILE A 158 0.28 17.13 -15.94
N GLN A 159 0.48 17.85 -17.05
CA GLN A 159 0.84 19.27 -17.03
C GLN A 159 -0.23 20.11 -16.33
N THR A 160 -1.51 19.85 -16.61
CA THR A 160 -2.62 20.54 -15.93
C THR A 160 -2.57 20.33 -14.42
N HIS A 161 -2.29 19.12 -13.94
CA HIS A 161 -2.12 18.86 -12.50
C HIS A 161 -0.89 19.56 -11.93
N LEU A 162 0.22 19.60 -12.67
CA LEU A 162 1.44 20.31 -12.26
C LEU A 162 1.21 21.82 -12.13
N ASP A 163 0.52 22.43 -13.11
CA ASP A 163 0.18 23.86 -13.12
C ASP A 163 -0.78 24.24 -11.98
N ASN A 164 -1.58 23.28 -11.51
CA ASN A 164 -2.56 23.47 -10.45
C ASN A 164 -2.13 22.88 -9.10
N LEU A 165 -0.86 22.47 -8.95
CA LEU A 165 -0.40 21.70 -7.81
C LEU A 165 -0.65 22.41 -6.46
N ASP A 166 -0.55 23.73 -6.42
CA ASP A 166 -0.72 24.52 -5.20
C ASP A 166 -2.15 24.42 -4.63
N LYS A 167 -3.16 24.06 -5.44
CA LYS A 167 -4.52 23.81 -4.97
C LYS A 167 -4.59 22.61 -4.02
N PHE A 168 -3.69 21.64 -4.17
CA PHE A 168 -3.64 20.46 -3.30
C PHE A 168 -3.00 20.76 -1.94
N ALA A 169 -2.25 21.86 -1.78
CA ALA A 169 -1.72 22.28 -0.49
C ALA A 169 -2.84 22.47 0.54
N GLN A 170 -4.02 22.90 0.09
CA GLN A 170 -5.16 23.19 0.96
C GLN A 170 -5.91 21.93 1.42
N LEU A 171 -5.63 20.77 0.82
CA LEU A 171 -6.21 19.51 1.25
C LEU A 171 -5.49 19.00 2.51
N PRO A 172 -6.19 18.31 3.43
CA PRO A 172 -5.56 17.66 4.56
C PRO A 172 -4.50 16.64 4.14
N LEU A 173 -3.41 16.59 4.90
CA LEU A 173 -2.41 15.54 4.75
C LEU A 173 -2.97 14.25 5.35
N TRP A 174 -2.87 13.16 4.60
CA TRP A 174 -3.48 11.89 4.95
C TRP A 174 -2.49 10.75 4.82
N VAL A 175 -2.65 9.71 5.64
CA VAL A 175 -1.93 8.44 5.49
C VAL A 175 -2.25 7.85 4.12
N SER A 176 -1.23 7.62 3.31
CA SER A 176 -1.35 6.93 2.03
C SER A 176 -0.60 5.62 2.09
N HIS A 177 -1.11 4.61 1.39
CA HIS A 177 -0.42 3.35 1.18
C HIS A 177 -0.06 3.22 -0.30
N TYR A 178 1.23 3.21 -0.62
CA TYR A 178 1.71 3.27 -2.02
C TYR A 178 1.27 2.06 -2.85
N ASP A 179 1.36 0.85 -2.27
CA ASP A 179 1.01 -0.38 -2.97
C ASP A 179 -0.18 -1.10 -2.33
N LEU A 180 -1.30 -0.39 -2.18
CA LEU A 180 -2.51 -0.97 -1.59
C LEU A 180 -3.16 -1.93 -2.58
N ASN A 181 -3.11 -3.24 -2.28
CA ASN A 181 -3.63 -4.33 -3.11
C ASN A 181 -4.02 -5.55 -2.25
N GLU A 182 -4.56 -6.61 -2.87
CA GLU A 182 -5.05 -7.79 -2.19
C GLU A 182 -3.97 -8.68 -1.52
N VAL A 183 -2.68 -8.46 -1.80
CA VAL A 183 -1.60 -9.17 -1.09
C VAL A 183 -1.09 -8.40 0.14
N ASN A 184 -1.30 -7.08 0.16
CA ASN A 184 -0.85 -6.20 1.24
C ASN A 184 -1.93 -5.88 2.30
N VAL A 185 -3.14 -6.40 2.11
CA VAL A 185 -4.25 -6.30 3.08
C VAL A 185 -4.45 -7.66 3.75
N LEU A 186 -4.42 -7.69 5.09
CA LEU A 186 -4.75 -8.86 5.89
C LEU A 186 -6.19 -8.79 6.40
N ILE A 187 -6.90 -9.91 6.34
CA ILE A 187 -8.30 -10.04 6.76
C ILE A 187 -8.53 -11.25 7.66
N ASP A 188 -9.55 -11.18 8.51
CA ASP A 188 -10.08 -12.31 9.27
C ASP A 188 -11.11 -13.14 8.47
N ASP A 189 -11.70 -14.15 9.11
CA ASP A 189 -12.71 -15.01 8.48
C ASP A 189 -14.04 -14.29 8.19
N ASN A 190 -14.27 -13.10 8.77
CA ASN A 190 -15.41 -12.23 8.51
C ASN A 190 -15.12 -11.18 7.42
N CYS A 191 -13.94 -11.22 6.79
CA CYS A 191 -13.47 -10.23 5.83
C CYS A 191 -13.22 -8.84 6.44
N GLU A 192 -13.01 -8.77 7.75
CA GLU A 192 -12.60 -7.55 8.44
C GLU A 192 -11.08 -7.39 8.35
N VAL A 193 -10.61 -6.18 8.07
CA VAL A 193 -9.18 -5.88 7.96
C VAL A 193 -8.54 -5.99 9.34
N THR A 194 -7.57 -6.89 9.45
CA THR A 194 -6.78 -7.12 10.66
C THR A 194 -5.40 -6.49 10.56
N GLY A 195 -4.95 -6.14 9.35
CA GLY A 195 -3.61 -5.64 9.12
C GLY A 195 -3.40 -5.02 7.74
N LEU A 196 -2.51 -4.04 7.67
CA LEU A 196 -1.91 -3.53 6.43
C LEU A 196 -0.39 -3.68 6.53
N ILE A 197 0.22 -4.25 5.49
CA ILE A 197 1.66 -4.53 5.43
C ILE A 197 2.28 -3.87 4.18
N ASP A 198 3.61 -3.85 4.12
CA ASP A 198 4.37 -3.33 2.97
C ASP A 198 4.26 -1.80 2.75
N TRP A 199 4.64 -1.07 3.80
CA TRP A 199 4.58 0.40 3.82
C TRP A 199 5.84 1.09 3.27
N GLU A 200 6.82 0.36 2.73
CA GLU A 200 8.17 0.87 2.51
C GLU A 200 8.27 2.07 1.53
N LEU A 201 7.36 2.16 0.57
CA LEU A 201 7.25 3.28 -0.38
C LEU A 201 6.14 4.28 -0.03
N SER A 202 5.48 4.08 1.11
CA SER A 202 4.32 4.88 1.50
C SER A 202 4.74 6.20 2.11
N THR A 203 4.13 7.28 1.64
CA THR A 203 4.31 8.62 2.20
C THR A 203 2.94 9.22 2.45
N PRO A 204 2.77 10.10 3.45
CA PRO A 204 1.59 10.93 3.52
C PRO A 204 1.38 11.73 2.23
N LEU A 205 0.13 11.82 1.76
CA LEU A 205 -0.27 12.54 0.54
C LEU A 205 -1.51 13.40 0.81
N PRO A 206 -1.80 14.40 -0.04
CA PRO A 206 -3.05 15.13 0.03
C PRO A 206 -4.24 14.19 -0.06
N PHE A 207 -5.22 14.41 0.80
CA PHE A 207 -6.42 13.60 0.87
C PHE A 207 -7.10 13.45 -0.49
N GLY A 208 -7.41 12.21 -0.89
CA GLY A 208 -7.95 11.87 -2.22
C GLY A 208 -6.89 11.37 -3.19
N VAL A 209 -5.68 11.94 -3.16
CA VAL A 209 -4.56 11.51 -4.02
C VAL A 209 -4.11 10.10 -3.65
N SER A 210 -4.18 9.75 -2.37
CA SER A 210 -3.86 8.43 -1.82
C SER A 210 -4.80 7.30 -2.23
N PHE A 211 -5.91 7.60 -2.90
CA PHE A 211 -6.99 6.65 -3.16
C PHE A 211 -7.26 6.42 -4.65
N GLY A 212 -6.29 6.69 -5.52
CA GLY A 212 -6.37 6.38 -6.96
C GLY A 212 -6.61 4.89 -7.25
N ARG A 213 -6.22 4.02 -6.31
CA ARG A 213 -6.45 2.55 -6.36
C ARG A 213 -7.83 2.09 -5.86
N VAL A 214 -8.77 2.97 -5.53
CA VAL A 214 -10.09 2.52 -5.05
C VAL A 214 -10.80 1.59 -6.05
N HIS A 215 -10.55 1.77 -7.35
CA HIS A 215 -11.06 0.89 -8.41
C HIS A 215 -10.59 -0.55 -8.27
N THR A 216 -9.33 -0.77 -7.92
CA THR A 216 -8.75 -2.11 -7.79
C THR A 216 -9.07 -2.75 -6.45
N ILE A 217 -9.55 -1.96 -5.47
CA ILE A 217 -10.15 -2.48 -4.24
C ILE A 217 -11.57 -3.00 -4.55
N ALA A 218 -12.40 -2.20 -5.21
CA ALA A 218 -13.79 -2.57 -5.51
C ALA A 218 -13.94 -3.54 -6.71
N GLY A 219 -12.97 -3.57 -7.61
CA GLY A 219 -12.91 -4.42 -8.81
C GLY A 219 -11.66 -5.27 -8.87
N GLU A 220 -11.31 -5.78 -10.04
CA GLU A 220 -10.07 -6.54 -10.25
C GLU A 220 -9.59 -6.47 -11.70
N TYR A 221 -8.33 -6.84 -11.92
CA TYR A 221 -7.84 -7.12 -13.26
C TYR A 221 -7.99 -8.61 -13.56
N SER A 222 -8.65 -8.93 -14.67
CA SER A 222 -8.78 -10.30 -15.16
C SER A 222 -8.62 -10.32 -16.68
N GLY A 223 -7.88 -11.28 -17.21
CA GLY A 223 -7.63 -11.39 -18.65
C GLY A 223 -6.91 -10.17 -19.28
N GLY A 224 -6.22 -9.36 -18.48
CA GLY A 224 -5.57 -8.13 -18.95
C GLY A 224 -6.52 -6.93 -19.10
N GLU A 225 -7.72 -7.02 -18.53
CA GLU A 225 -8.71 -5.95 -18.52
C GLU A 225 -9.22 -5.70 -17.09
N PHE A 226 -9.72 -4.49 -16.85
CA PHE A 226 -10.35 -4.16 -15.59
C PHE A 226 -11.82 -4.60 -15.58
N CYS A 227 -12.16 -5.45 -14.62
CA CYS A 227 -13.49 -6.01 -14.44
C CYS A 227 -14.18 -5.38 -13.21
N MET A 228 -15.46 -5.04 -13.39
CA MET A 228 -16.35 -4.63 -12.30
C MET A 228 -17.26 -5.80 -11.96
N HIS A 229 -17.20 -6.27 -10.71
CA HIS A 229 -18.10 -7.30 -10.19
C HIS A 229 -19.52 -6.79 -10.00
N ASP A 230 -20.49 -7.70 -9.78
CA ASP A 230 -21.91 -7.36 -9.64
C ASP A 230 -22.14 -6.35 -8.50
N ARG A 231 -21.36 -6.47 -7.41
CA ARG A 231 -21.44 -5.57 -6.25
C ARG A 231 -20.34 -4.51 -6.20
N PHE A 232 -19.71 -4.20 -7.33
CA PHE A 232 -18.68 -3.16 -7.43
C PHE A 232 -19.14 -1.83 -6.81
N GLU A 233 -20.35 -1.38 -7.15
CA GLU A 233 -20.88 -0.10 -6.67
C GLU A 233 -21.07 -0.08 -5.16
N GLU A 234 -21.52 -1.20 -4.59
CA GLU A 234 -21.69 -1.32 -3.15
C GLU A 234 -20.35 -1.36 -2.42
N ALA A 235 -19.35 -2.03 -2.99
CA ALA A 235 -17.99 -2.08 -2.45
C ALA A 235 -17.34 -0.68 -2.47
N GLU A 236 -17.43 0.01 -3.61
CA GLU A 236 -16.94 1.38 -3.79
C GLU A 236 -17.63 2.36 -2.82
N ARG A 237 -18.96 2.38 -2.80
CA ARG A 237 -19.73 3.23 -1.87
C ARG A 237 -19.39 2.90 -0.43
N GLY A 238 -19.32 1.62 -0.08
CA GLY A 238 -18.96 1.16 1.25
C GLY A 238 -17.59 1.67 1.71
N PHE A 239 -16.57 1.65 0.83
CA PHE A 239 -15.27 2.23 1.13
C PHE A 239 -15.37 3.74 1.42
N TRP A 240 -15.98 4.50 0.50
CA TRP A 240 -16.07 5.96 0.65
C TRP A 240 -16.93 6.36 1.85
N ASP A 241 -18.05 5.70 2.08
CA ASP A 241 -18.94 6.00 3.21
C ASP A 241 -18.22 5.81 4.55
N GLU A 242 -17.44 4.73 4.70
CA GLU A 242 -16.66 4.49 5.92
C GLU A 242 -15.48 5.46 6.05
N LEU A 243 -14.76 5.74 4.96
CA LEU A 243 -13.67 6.70 4.94
C LEU A 243 -14.15 8.10 5.36
N LEU A 244 -15.26 8.56 4.78
CA LEU A 244 -15.80 9.90 5.02
C LEU A 244 -16.31 10.11 6.45
N LYS A 245 -16.72 9.05 7.16
CA LYS A 245 -17.09 9.15 8.59
C LYS A 245 -15.93 9.65 9.46
N GLY A 246 -14.69 9.40 9.04
CA GLY A 246 -13.49 9.88 9.73
C GLY A 246 -13.13 11.34 9.42
N ILE A 247 -13.83 12.00 8.49
CA ILE A 247 -13.49 13.35 8.05
C ILE A 247 -14.35 14.38 8.81
N PRO A 248 -13.72 15.25 9.62
CA PRO A 248 -14.45 16.22 10.45
C PRO A 248 -15.02 17.40 9.65
N ASP A 249 -14.44 17.75 8.48
CA ASP A 249 -14.82 18.94 7.72
C ASP A 249 -15.55 18.62 6.40
N ALA A 250 -16.77 19.13 6.26
CA ALA A 250 -17.57 19.01 5.04
C ALA A 250 -17.00 19.79 3.83
N LYS A 251 -16.12 20.77 4.04
CA LYS A 251 -15.40 21.47 2.96
C LYS A 251 -14.40 20.56 2.27
N VAL A 252 -13.67 19.73 3.03
CA VAL A 252 -12.72 18.74 2.51
C VAL A 252 -13.43 17.74 1.59
N ARG A 253 -14.67 17.37 1.92
CA ARG A 253 -15.49 16.50 1.07
C ARG A 253 -15.77 17.13 -0.30
N ARG A 254 -15.99 18.45 -0.36
CA ARG A 254 -16.32 19.17 -1.60
C ARG A 254 -15.12 19.46 -2.51
N SER A 255 -13.89 19.29 -2.00
CA SER A 255 -12.67 19.50 -2.80
C SER A 255 -12.14 18.21 -3.45
N LEU A 256 -12.74 17.05 -3.12
CA LEU A 256 -12.43 15.75 -3.68
C LEU A 256 -13.10 15.55 -5.05
N HIS A 257 -12.46 16.04 -6.12
CA HIS A 257 -12.93 15.80 -7.49
C HIS A 257 -11.81 15.47 -8.47
N ASP A 258 -10.60 15.23 -7.97
CA ASP A 258 -9.40 15.16 -8.78
C ASP A 258 -8.88 13.73 -8.93
N ASN A 259 -8.47 13.36 -10.15
CA ASN A 259 -8.01 12.02 -10.53
C ASN A 259 -6.47 11.91 -10.56
N MET A 260 -5.74 12.86 -9.96
CA MET A 260 -4.29 12.85 -9.87
C MET A 260 -3.76 11.59 -9.19
N GLY A 261 -4.45 11.09 -8.15
CA GLY A 261 -4.09 9.83 -7.51
C GLY A 261 -4.01 8.68 -8.52
N THR A 262 -5.03 8.56 -9.38
CA THR A 262 -5.08 7.54 -10.44
C THR A 262 -3.92 7.65 -11.43
N LEU A 263 -3.52 8.87 -11.81
CA LEU A 263 -2.34 9.08 -12.67
C LEU A 263 -1.05 8.64 -11.99
N LEU A 264 -0.86 9.07 -10.74
CA LEU A 264 0.32 8.72 -9.96
C LEU A 264 0.40 7.21 -9.68
N ASP A 265 -0.73 6.53 -9.53
CA ASP A 265 -0.77 5.08 -9.37
C ASP A 265 -0.48 4.32 -10.67
N CYS A 266 -0.87 4.87 -11.82
CA CYS A 266 -0.64 4.25 -13.12
C CYS A 266 0.84 4.32 -13.55
N PHE A 267 1.49 5.45 -13.26
CA PHE A 267 2.87 5.72 -13.64
C PHE A 267 3.75 5.69 -12.39
N VAL A 268 4.33 4.53 -12.15
CA VAL A 268 5.19 4.27 -10.98
C VAL A 268 6.62 4.66 -11.30
N GLN A 269 7.34 5.10 -10.29
CA GLN A 269 8.77 5.37 -10.42
C GLN A 269 9.52 4.07 -10.13
N GLU A 270 10.16 3.52 -11.16
CA GLU A 270 10.95 2.30 -11.08
C GLU A 270 12.41 2.67 -10.77
N ASP A 271 12.98 2.01 -9.76
CA ASP A 271 14.42 1.99 -9.46
C ASP A 271 15.05 3.33 -8.93
N PRO A 272 16.28 3.33 -8.37
CA PRO A 272 17.00 4.52 -7.92
C PRO A 272 17.29 5.56 -9.02
N GLN A 273 17.14 5.21 -10.29
CA GLN A 273 17.42 6.07 -11.45
C GLN A 273 16.23 6.99 -11.78
N ASN A 274 15.13 6.92 -11.01
CA ASN A 274 13.93 7.72 -11.19
C ASN A 274 13.26 7.53 -12.57
N GLU A 275 13.35 6.33 -13.14
CA GLU A 275 12.67 6.03 -14.40
C GLU A 275 11.16 5.87 -14.16
N VAL A 276 10.35 6.30 -15.12
CA VAL A 276 8.88 6.16 -15.03
C VAL A 276 8.46 4.91 -15.78
N GLY A 277 7.87 3.96 -15.06
CA GLY A 277 7.31 2.72 -15.57
C GLY A 277 5.78 2.67 -15.47
N CYS A 278 5.18 1.71 -16.17
CA CYS A 278 3.76 1.41 -16.07
C CYS A 278 3.44 0.00 -16.58
N SER A 279 2.35 -0.58 -16.07
CA SER A 279 1.78 -1.80 -16.65
C SER A 279 0.86 -1.48 -17.83
N LYS A 280 0.99 -2.23 -18.93
CA LYS A 280 0.09 -2.12 -20.10
C LYS A 280 -1.39 -2.28 -19.75
N VAL A 281 -1.68 -3.12 -18.75
CA VAL A 281 -3.04 -3.37 -18.28
C VAL A 281 -3.60 -2.12 -17.61
N THR A 282 -2.81 -1.48 -16.75
CA THR A 282 -3.19 -0.24 -16.05
C THR A 282 -3.36 0.93 -17.02
N VAL A 283 -2.43 1.10 -17.97
CA VAL A 283 -2.52 2.15 -19.01
C VAL A 283 -3.77 2.00 -19.87
N ARG A 284 -4.16 0.76 -20.21
CA ARG A 284 -5.38 0.51 -20.98
C ARG A 284 -6.65 0.90 -20.22
N ALA A 285 -6.66 0.70 -18.90
CA ALA A 285 -7.79 1.09 -18.05
C ALA A 285 -7.79 2.59 -17.70
N LEU A 286 -6.64 3.27 -17.80
CA LEU A 286 -6.45 4.64 -17.35
C LEU A 286 -7.45 5.65 -17.96
N PRO A 287 -7.77 5.65 -19.28
CA PRO A 287 -8.78 6.57 -19.83
C PRO A 287 -10.14 6.46 -19.12
N LYS A 288 -10.57 5.23 -18.80
CA LYS A 288 -11.80 5.00 -18.03
C LYS A 288 -11.63 5.52 -16.60
N PHE A 289 -10.53 5.22 -15.92
CA PHE A 289 -10.33 5.69 -14.55
C PHE A 289 -10.21 7.20 -14.42
N LEU A 290 -9.72 7.90 -15.45
CA LEU A 290 -9.66 9.36 -15.47
C LEU A 290 -11.03 10.02 -15.63
N THR A 291 -12.08 9.28 -15.96
CA THR A 291 -13.46 9.76 -15.94
C THR A 291 -14.22 9.39 -14.68
N TYR A 292 -13.54 8.77 -13.71
CA TYR A 292 -14.12 8.37 -12.44
C TYR A 292 -14.67 9.55 -11.66
N ARG A 293 -15.77 9.30 -10.93
CA ARG A 293 -16.38 10.24 -10.01
C ARG A 293 -16.71 9.57 -8.69
N ILE A 294 -16.27 10.19 -7.60
CA ILE A 294 -16.47 9.66 -6.25
C ILE A 294 -17.96 9.62 -5.90
N PRO A 295 -18.50 8.53 -5.31
CA PRO A 295 -19.93 8.34 -5.07
C PRO A 295 -20.69 9.53 -4.49
N PHE A 296 -20.18 10.15 -3.43
CA PHE A 296 -20.88 11.28 -2.79
C PHE A 296 -20.97 12.52 -3.70
N ALA A 297 -20.03 12.68 -4.63
CA ALA A 297 -19.97 13.78 -5.58
C ALA A 297 -20.83 13.54 -6.84
N ARG A 298 -21.06 12.26 -7.20
CA ARG A 298 -21.89 11.89 -8.35
C ARG A 298 -23.36 11.60 -7.98
N GLY A 299 -23.65 11.31 -6.72
CA GLY A 299 -24.99 10.86 -6.34
C GLY A 299 -25.34 9.56 -7.05
N ASP A 300 -26.42 9.57 -7.85
CA ASP A 300 -26.88 8.42 -8.64
C ASP A 300 -26.37 8.44 -10.09
N GLU A 301 -25.59 9.46 -10.48
CA GLU A 301 -25.00 9.53 -11.82
C GLU A 301 -23.98 8.39 -12.05
N PRO A 302 -23.72 8.01 -13.32
CA PRO A 302 -22.75 6.97 -13.65
C PRO A 302 -21.37 7.20 -13.03
N ARG A 303 -20.70 6.11 -12.64
CA ARG A 303 -19.38 6.14 -11.97
C ARG A 303 -18.27 6.68 -12.86
N TYR A 304 -18.40 6.46 -14.16
CA TYR A 304 -17.48 6.88 -15.20
C TYR A 304 -18.25 7.73 -16.21
N ARG A 305 -17.69 8.87 -16.62
CA ARG A 305 -18.26 9.63 -17.73
C ARG A 305 -18.01 8.87 -19.04
N ILE A 306 -19.02 8.93 -19.91
CA ILE A 306 -18.98 8.44 -21.30
C ILE A 306 -18.24 9.48 -22.15
#